data_AF-V5AZG9-F1
#
_entry.id   AF-V5AZG9-F1
#
_cell.length_a   1.000
_cell.length_b   1.000
_cell.length_c   1.000
_cell.angle_alpha   90.00
_cell.angle_beta   90.00
_cell.angle_gamma   90.00
#
_symmetry.space_group_name_H-M   'P 1'
#
loop_
_entity.id
_entity.type
_entity.pdbx_description
1 polymer ?
#
loop_
_entity_poly.entity_id
_entity_poly.type
_entity_poly.pdbx_seq_one_letter_code
_entity_poly.pdbx_strand_id
1 'polypeptide(L)'
;MYIFIGVLFFVLFWLFAVFFCFALLLTPAMGDAEVDFWTPTIEAFKPLQLNGPDLTPKLLKRPPFRFIADIVTSINARFAAYDHVLSPAQLDVTKIDSKEKKVEYLTTLVKYVGFLLGRKIDVNVKKVVSGSEPEKTNAFLQCLALAVGYAQQDKARRAKNSSTEVQEPSRPTTATTATAPEASNTVTASLPQHNMPRRISNYVEKAQKKELVMREATQFFNKVSGYGYLKLDQEQSMREVGQSIVEMYNELKNNTTATQPSSLPLDALETAINRQIEVVRQVSLLQEENDTLLEKLEVLLSS
;
A
#
# COMPACT_ATOMS: atom_id res chain seq x y z
N MET A 1 44.35 -59.87 -15.66
CA MET A 1 43.05 -59.46 -16.25
C MET A 1 41.92 -59.36 -15.21
N TYR A 2 41.91 -60.15 -14.12
CA TYR A 2 40.84 -60.13 -13.11
C TYR A 2 40.84 -58.92 -12.15
N ILE A 3 41.99 -58.31 -11.86
CA ILE A 3 42.09 -57.17 -10.93
C ILE A 3 41.49 -55.88 -11.54
N PHE A 4 41.60 -55.69 -12.84
CA PHE A 4 41.10 -54.50 -13.54
C PHE A 4 39.56 -54.46 -13.60
N ILE A 5 38.93 -55.62 -13.70
CA ILE A 5 37.47 -55.76 -13.71
C ILE A 5 36.86 -55.47 -12.34
N GLY A 6 37.54 -55.87 -11.25
CA GLY A 6 37.07 -55.60 -9.88
C GLY A 6 37.07 -54.13 -9.52
N VAL A 7 38.10 -53.38 -9.90
CA VAL A 7 38.19 -51.93 -9.65
C VAL A 7 37.16 -51.16 -10.46
N LEU A 8 36.92 -51.56 -11.71
CA LEU A 8 35.90 -50.94 -12.55
C LEU A 8 34.48 -51.18 -12.01
N PHE A 9 34.19 -52.39 -11.50
CA PHE A 9 32.91 -52.69 -10.84
C PHE A 9 32.71 -51.90 -9.55
N PHE A 10 33.78 -51.70 -8.77
CA PHE A 10 33.70 -50.95 -7.52
C PHE A 10 33.45 -49.45 -7.75
N VAL A 11 34.10 -48.86 -8.77
CA VAL A 11 33.90 -47.46 -9.16
C VAL A 11 32.50 -47.27 -9.77
N LEU A 12 32.03 -48.20 -10.59
CA LEU A 12 30.69 -48.14 -11.17
C LEU A 12 29.59 -48.31 -10.11
N PHE A 13 29.80 -49.19 -9.13
CA PHE A 13 28.89 -49.37 -7.99
C PHE A 13 28.87 -48.14 -7.08
N TRP A 14 30.03 -47.51 -6.83
CA TRP A 14 30.12 -46.29 -6.03
C TRP A 14 29.46 -45.10 -6.74
N LEU A 15 29.66 -44.96 -8.05
CA LEU A 15 28.95 -43.97 -8.86
C LEU A 15 27.44 -44.23 -8.89
N PHE A 16 26.98 -45.48 -9.02
CA PHE A 16 25.55 -45.80 -8.99
C PHE A 16 24.95 -45.55 -7.61
N ALA A 17 25.67 -45.82 -6.52
CA ALA A 17 25.23 -45.52 -5.15
C ALA A 17 25.14 -44.00 -4.90
N VAL A 18 26.12 -43.21 -5.35
CA VAL A 18 26.08 -41.74 -5.25
C VAL A 18 24.96 -41.16 -6.12
N PHE A 19 24.74 -41.71 -7.32
CA PHE A 19 23.67 -41.27 -8.22
C PHE A 19 22.28 -41.68 -7.69
N PHE A 20 22.14 -42.85 -7.08
CA PHE A 20 20.89 -43.30 -6.44
C PHE A 20 20.60 -42.51 -5.16
N CYS A 21 21.63 -42.13 -4.39
CA CYS A 21 21.50 -41.27 -3.22
C CYS A 21 21.16 -39.81 -3.60
N PHE A 22 21.68 -39.30 -4.72
CA PHE A 22 21.33 -38.00 -5.27
C PHE A 22 19.92 -37.99 -5.91
N ALA A 23 19.50 -39.10 -6.52
CA ALA A 23 18.14 -39.29 -7.03
C ALA A 23 17.09 -39.41 -5.90
N LEU A 24 17.46 -39.93 -4.72
CA LEU A 24 16.58 -39.94 -3.54
C LEU A 24 16.43 -38.56 -2.88
N LEU A 25 17.30 -37.59 -3.21
CA LEU A 25 17.22 -36.20 -2.74
C LEU A 25 16.46 -35.28 -3.70
N LEU A 26 15.98 -35.80 -4.84
CA LEU A 26 15.20 -35.06 -5.83
C LEU A 26 13.82 -35.68 -6.11
N THR A 27 13.27 -36.44 -5.18
CA THR A 27 11.83 -36.69 -5.17
C THR A 27 11.13 -35.53 -4.48
N PRO A 28 10.40 -34.64 -5.19
CA PRO A 28 9.39 -33.85 -4.53
C PRO A 28 8.42 -34.83 -3.88
N ALA A 29 8.30 -34.74 -2.56
CA ALA A 29 7.29 -35.46 -1.82
C ALA A 29 5.93 -35.11 -2.43
N MET A 30 5.42 -36.01 -3.27
CA MET A 30 4.07 -36.01 -3.78
C MET A 30 3.16 -36.47 -2.62
N GLY A 31 3.13 -35.65 -1.56
CA GLY A 31 2.08 -35.65 -0.58
C GLY A 31 0.89 -34.93 -1.19
N ASP A 32 -0.28 -35.53 -1.05
CA ASP A 32 -1.63 -34.96 -1.13
C ASP A 32 -1.65 -33.49 -1.56
N ALA A 33 -2.24 -33.19 -2.71
CA ALA A 33 -2.39 -31.82 -3.23
C ALA A 33 -3.31 -30.98 -2.33
N GLU A 34 -2.89 -30.72 -1.10
CA GLU A 34 -3.41 -29.70 -0.23
C GLU A 34 -2.99 -28.37 -0.86
N VAL A 35 -3.98 -27.58 -1.28
CA VAL A 35 -3.73 -26.26 -1.85
C VAL A 35 -2.96 -25.44 -0.82
N ASP A 36 -1.70 -25.14 -1.10
CA ASP A 36 -0.84 -24.37 -0.20
C ASP A 36 -1.23 -22.88 -0.26
N PHE A 37 -2.13 -22.48 0.63
CA PHE A 37 -2.58 -21.10 0.77
C PHE A 37 -1.86 -20.35 1.92
N TRP A 38 -0.96 -21.00 2.65
CA TRP A 38 -0.30 -20.40 3.83
C TRP A 38 1.13 -19.96 3.55
N THR A 39 1.86 -20.60 2.63
CA THR A 39 3.23 -20.19 2.27
C THR A 39 3.32 -18.73 1.79
N PRO A 40 2.43 -18.22 0.92
CA PRO A 40 2.46 -16.81 0.52
C PRO A 40 2.24 -15.85 1.70
N THR A 41 1.44 -16.27 2.69
CA THR A 41 1.25 -15.50 3.93
C THR A 41 2.55 -15.43 4.72
N ILE A 42 3.27 -16.53 4.90
CA ILE A 42 4.55 -16.55 5.63
C ILE A 42 5.57 -15.64 4.94
N GLU A 43 5.66 -15.71 3.60
CA GLU A 43 6.57 -14.87 2.82
C GLU A 43 6.23 -13.37 2.93
N ALA A 44 4.95 -13.00 2.90
CA ALA A 44 4.51 -11.61 3.03
C ALA A 44 4.88 -10.99 4.39
N PHE A 45 4.95 -11.78 5.46
CA PHE A 45 5.30 -11.32 6.80
C PHE A 45 6.78 -11.40 7.12
N LYS A 46 7.56 -12.19 6.38
CA LYS A 46 9.02 -12.29 6.53
C LYS A 46 9.75 -10.93 6.53
N PRO A 47 9.47 -9.97 5.62
CA PRO A 47 10.11 -8.65 5.66
C PRO A 47 9.72 -7.82 6.90
N LEU A 48 8.55 -8.10 7.50
CA LEU A 48 8.06 -7.37 8.68
C LEU A 48 8.74 -7.80 9.99
N GLN A 49 9.61 -8.82 9.98
CA GLN A 49 10.35 -9.42 11.12
C GLN A 49 9.69 -9.18 12.49
N LEU A 50 8.46 -9.67 12.66
CA LEU A 50 7.70 -9.45 13.90
C LEU A 50 8.28 -10.31 15.02
N ASN A 51 8.28 -9.80 16.26
CA ASN A 51 8.75 -10.54 17.45
C ASN A 51 7.76 -11.61 17.93
N GLY A 52 6.62 -11.77 17.26
CA GLY A 52 5.64 -12.83 17.48
C GLY A 52 4.37 -12.59 16.65
N PRO A 53 3.37 -13.49 16.74
CA PRO A 53 3.47 -14.95 16.97
C PRO A 53 4.09 -15.70 15.77
N ASP A 54 4.63 -16.89 15.99
CA ASP A 54 5.23 -17.69 14.92
C ASP A 54 4.21 -18.11 13.86
N LEU A 55 4.47 -17.71 12.61
CA LEU A 55 3.61 -18.01 11.46
C LEU A 55 3.88 -19.44 10.98
N THR A 56 3.34 -20.42 11.72
CA THR A 56 3.43 -21.83 11.35
C THR A 56 2.25 -22.26 10.47
N PRO A 57 2.46 -23.21 9.53
CA PRO A 57 1.37 -23.76 8.70
C PRO A 57 0.18 -24.27 9.52
N LYS A 58 0.43 -24.85 10.71
CA LYS A 58 -0.61 -25.36 11.61
C LYS A 58 -1.58 -24.26 12.07
N LEU A 59 -1.07 -23.07 12.35
CA LEU A 59 -1.89 -21.93 12.75
C LEU A 59 -2.60 -21.29 11.55
N LEU A 60 -1.95 -21.25 10.39
CA LEU A 60 -2.53 -20.66 9.17
C LEU A 60 -3.62 -21.52 8.52
N LYS A 61 -3.61 -22.84 8.73
CA LYS A 61 -4.70 -23.75 8.31
C LYS A 61 -6.01 -23.51 9.06
N ARG A 62 -5.96 -23.06 10.31
CA ARG A 62 -7.14 -22.71 11.12
C ARG A 62 -6.81 -21.57 12.09
N PRO A 63 -6.72 -20.33 11.60
CA PRO A 63 -6.23 -19.21 12.41
C PRO A 63 -7.23 -18.88 13.53
N PRO A 64 -6.86 -19.06 14.81
CA PRO A 64 -7.72 -18.64 15.90
C PRO A 64 -7.75 -17.10 15.98
N PHE A 65 -8.86 -16.53 16.44
CA PHE A 65 -9.01 -15.07 16.58
C PHE A 65 -7.84 -14.44 17.35
N ARG A 66 -7.41 -15.08 18.44
CA ARG A 66 -6.31 -14.58 19.27
C ARG A 66 -5.00 -14.45 18.50
N PHE A 67 -4.69 -15.41 17.63
CA PHE A 67 -3.51 -15.35 16.78
C PHE A 67 -3.56 -14.16 15.80
N ILE A 68 -4.72 -13.89 15.19
CA ILE A 68 -4.89 -12.72 14.30
C ILE A 68 -4.70 -11.42 15.10
N ALA A 69 -5.29 -11.33 16.29
CA ALA A 69 -5.15 -10.17 17.16
C ALA A 69 -3.70 -9.97 17.62
N ASP A 70 -3.00 -11.05 17.99
CA ASP A 70 -1.60 -11.02 18.39
C ASP A 70 -0.71 -10.51 17.25
N ILE A 71 -0.94 -10.94 16.00
CA ILE A 71 -0.26 -10.41 14.81
C ILE A 71 -0.46 -8.90 14.69
N VAL A 72 -1.70 -8.42 14.79
CA VAL A 72 -2.01 -6.99 14.68
C VAL A 72 -1.34 -6.20 15.80
N THR A 73 -1.35 -6.72 17.03
CA THR A 73 -0.65 -6.13 18.16
C THR A 73 0.86 -6.07 17.94
N SER A 74 1.48 -7.13 17.41
CA SER A 74 2.91 -7.14 17.07
C SER A 74 3.26 -6.16 15.96
N ILE A 75 2.41 -6.03 14.93
CA ILE A 75 2.56 -4.98 13.92
C ILE A 75 2.48 -3.61 14.57
N ASN A 76 1.49 -3.38 15.43
CA ASN A 76 1.30 -2.08 16.06
C ASN A 76 2.44 -1.73 17.04
N ALA A 77 2.98 -2.72 17.76
CA ALA A 77 4.12 -2.53 18.64
C ALA A 77 5.39 -2.11 17.87
N ARG A 78 5.60 -2.63 16.66
CA ARG A 78 6.79 -2.32 15.84
C ARG A 78 6.62 -1.08 14.96
N PHE A 79 5.47 -0.95 14.31
CA PHE A 79 5.25 0.01 13.23
C PHE A 79 4.25 1.12 13.59
N ALA A 80 3.53 0.99 14.71
CA ALA A 80 2.46 1.90 15.15
C ALA A 80 1.46 2.22 14.02
N ALA A 81 1.10 1.20 13.23
CA ALA A 81 0.37 1.34 11.98
C ALA A 81 -1.16 1.45 12.13
N TYR A 82 -1.74 0.83 13.17
CA TYR A 82 -3.19 0.66 13.29
C TYR A 82 -3.79 1.28 14.57
N ASP A 83 -2.96 1.92 15.39
CA ASP A 83 -3.34 2.56 16.65
C ASP A 83 -4.42 3.65 16.51
N HIS A 84 -4.38 4.43 15.44
CA HIS A 84 -5.32 5.52 15.18
C HIS A 84 -6.67 5.04 14.62
N VAL A 85 -6.77 3.78 14.19
CA VAL A 85 -7.99 3.20 13.60
C VAL A 85 -8.75 2.36 14.62
N LEU A 86 -8.01 1.71 15.52
CA LEU A 86 -8.57 0.86 16.57
C LEU A 86 -8.90 1.71 17.81
N SER A 87 -10.06 1.47 18.40
CA SER A 87 -10.43 2.09 19.68
C SER A 87 -9.49 1.63 20.81
N PRO A 88 -9.23 2.42 21.87
CA PRO A 88 -8.41 1.99 23.02
C PRO A 88 -8.91 0.69 23.68
N ALA A 89 -10.21 0.37 23.57
CA ALA A 89 -10.75 -0.90 24.04
C ALA A 89 -10.41 -2.10 23.13
N GLN A 90 -10.09 -1.83 21.86
CA GLN A 90 -9.74 -2.81 20.82
C GLN A 90 -8.23 -3.04 20.72
N LEU A 91 -7.39 -2.13 21.23
CA LEU A 91 -5.95 -2.37 21.31
C LEU A 91 -5.60 -3.46 22.34
N ASP A 92 -6.45 -3.68 23.33
CA ASP A 92 -6.26 -4.69 24.36
C ASP A 92 -7.03 -5.97 24.02
N VAL A 93 -6.30 -7.01 23.59
CA VAL A 93 -6.86 -8.30 23.19
C VAL A 93 -7.68 -8.94 24.32
N THR A 94 -7.36 -8.65 25.59
CA THR A 94 -8.08 -9.22 26.76
C THR A 94 -9.50 -8.68 26.89
N LYS A 95 -9.78 -7.49 26.37
CA LYS A 95 -11.10 -6.84 26.42
C LYS A 95 -12.04 -7.31 25.32
N ILE A 96 -11.54 -8.10 24.35
CA ILE A 96 -12.26 -8.62 23.20
C ILE A 96 -12.73 -10.06 23.46
N ASP A 97 -13.63 -10.20 24.43
CA ASP A 97 -14.21 -11.46 24.88
C ASP A 97 -15.48 -11.84 24.10
N SER A 98 -16.39 -10.87 23.92
CA SER A 98 -17.67 -11.04 23.25
C SER A 98 -17.54 -11.26 21.75
N LYS A 99 -18.45 -12.07 21.19
CA LYS A 99 -18.51 -12.37 19.75
C LYS A 99 -18.74 -11.11 18.92
N GLU A 100 -19.56 -10.19 19.42
CA GLU A 100 -19.89 -8.92 18.79
C GLU A 100 -18.63 -8.04 18.67
N LYS A 101 -17.84 -7.95 19.75
CA LYS A 101 -16.58 -7.20 19.75
C LYS A 101 -15.55 -7.77 18.77
N LYS A 102 -15.46 -9.10 18.66
CA LYS A 102 -14.57 -9.77 17.68
C LYS A 102 -14.95 -9.44 16.24
N VAL A 103 -16.26 -9.43 15.96
CA VAL A 103 -16.79 -9.07 14.64
C VAL A 103 -16.54 -7.60 14.34
N GLU A 104 -16.76 -6.70 15.30
CA GLU A 104 -16.49 -5.28 15.14
C GLU A 104 -15.00 -5.01 14.86
N TYR A 105 -14.11 -5.59 15.66
CA TYR A 105 -12.66 -5.48 15.51
C TYR A 105 -12.18 -5.84 14.09
N LEU A 106 -12.55 -7.03 13.62
CA LEU A 106 -12.17 -7.50 12.29
C LEU A 106 -12.86 -6.69 11.18
N THR A 107 -14.09 -6.23 11.39
CA THR A 107 -14.80 -5.39 10.41
C THR A 107 -14.09 -4.06 10.21
N THR A 108 -13.64 -3.42 11.30
CA THR A 108 -12.88 -2.17 11.26
C THR A 108 -11.56 -2.38 10.51
N LEU A 109 -10.81 -3.44 10.83
CA LEU A 109 -9.55 -3.75 10.14
C LEU A 109 -9.74 -4.04 8.64
N VAL A 110 -10.70 -4.90 8.27
CA VAL A 110 -10.96 -5.24 6.86
C VAL A 110 -11.35 -4.01 6.06
N LYS A 111 -12.20 -3.13 6.61
CA LYS A 111 -12.59 -1.87 5.96
C LYS A 111 -11.38 -0.95 5.76
N TYR A 112 -10.55 -0.81 6.79
CA TYR A 112 -9.38 0.07 6.73
C TYR A 112 -8.31 -0.44 5.76
N VAL A 113 -7.97 -1.73 5.80
CA VAL A 113 -7.04 -2.35 4.86
C VAL A 113 -7.58 -2.26 3.43
N GLY A 114 -8.89 -2.45 3.22
CA GLY A 114 -9.51 -2.26 1.91
C GLY A 114 -9.43 -0.83 1.39
N PHE A 115 -9.58 0.17 2.28
CA PHE A 115 -9.39 1.58 1.96
C PHE A 115 -7.94 1.89 1.55
N LEU A 116 -6.95 1.38 2.30
CA LEU A 116 -5.53 1.60 2.00
C LEU A 116 -5.09 1.01 0.66
N LEU A 117 -5.58 -0.19 0.32
CA LEU A 117 -5.23 -0.85 -0.94
C LEU A 117 -6.12 -0.41 -2.12
N GLY A 118 -7.14 0.42 -1.89
CA GLY A 118 -8.12 0.79 -2.91
C GLY A 118 -8.91 -0.40 -3.48
N ARG A 119 -9.01 -1.53 -2.76
CA ARG A 119 -9.68 -2.75 -3.23
C ARG A 119 -10.59 -3.36 -2.17
N LYS A 120 -11.69 -3.97 -2.61
CA LYS A 120 -12.59 -4.71 -1.72
C LYS A 120 -11.99 -6.08 -1.40
N ILE A 121 -11.83 -6.38 -0.12
CA ILE A 121 -11.33 -7.69 0.35
C ILE A 121 -12.50 -8.66 0.45
N ASP A 122 -12.42 -9.79 -0.27
CA ASP A 122 -13.43 -10.86 -0.21
C ASP A 122 -13.25 -11.70 1.06
N VAL A 123 -13.60 -11.14 2.21
CA VAL A 123 -13.58 -11.85 3.50
C VAL A 123 -14.87 -11.60 4.26
N ASN A 124 -15.50 -12.69 4.71
CA ASN A 124 -16.64 -12.62 5.61
C ASN A 124 -16.18 -12.74 7.07
N VAL A 125 -16.24 -11.63 7.80
CA VAL A 125 -15.80 -11.54 9.19
C VAL A 125 -16.44 -12.59 10.10
N LYS A 126 -17.72 -12.92 9.89
CA LYS A 126 -18.41 -13.95 10.70
C LYS A 126 -17.81 -15.33 10.50
N LYS A 127 -17.35 -15.63 9.28
CA LYS A 127 -16.69 -16.90 8.93
C LYS A 127 -15.30 -16.99 9.54
N VAL A 128 -14.53 -15.90 9.51
CA VAL A 128 -13.22 -15.80 10.17
C VAL A 128 -13.33 -16.07 11.68
N VAL A 129 -14.29 -15.43 12.37
CA VAL A 129 -14.48 -15.65 13.82
C VAL A 129 -14.86 -17.10 14.14
N SER A 130 -15.58 -17.78 13.25
CA SER A 130 -15.92 -19.20 13.39
C SER A 130 -14.80 -20.17 12.99
N GLY A 131 -13.67 -19.67 12.49
CA GLY A 131 -12.57 -20.49 11.97
C GLY A 131 -12.92 -21.22 10.65
N SER A 132 -13.85 -20.66 9.87
CA SER A 132 -14.22 -21.14 8.54
C SER A 132 -13.54 -20.28 7.47
N GLU A 133 -13.32 -20.83 6.27
CA GLU A 133 -12.69 -20.13 5.13
C GLU A 133 -11.25 -19.65 5.45
N PRO A 134 -10.32 -20.56 5.83
CA PRO A 134 -8.95 -20.20 6.14
C PRO A 134 -8.21 -19.60 4.93
N GLU A 135 -8.55 -20.02 3.71
CA GLU A 135 -8.01 -19.47 2.46
C GLU A 135 -8.24 -17.96 2.35
N LYS A 136 -9.49 -17.52 2.54
CA LYS A 136 -9.86 -16.10 2.50
C LYS A 136 -9.24 -15.33 3.66
N THR A 137 -9.14 -15.95 4.83
CA THR A 137 -8.47 -15.36 5.99
C THR A 137 -6.98 -15.12 5.70
N ASN A 138 -6.30 -16.07 5.07
CA ASN A 138 -4.91 -15.93 4.64
C ASN A 138 -4.74 -14.83 3.58
N ALA A 139 -5.65 -14.75 2.61
CA ALA A 139 -5.66 -13.64 1.65
C ALA A 139 -5.78 -12.27 2.35
N PHE A 140 -6.62 -12.15 3.38
CA PHE A 140 -6.68 -10.94 4.20
C PHE A 140 -5.40 -10.67 4.98
N LEU A 141 -4.77 -11.70 5.59
CA LEU A 141 -3.50 -11.54 6.28
C LEU A 141 -2.38 -11.06 5.33
N GLN A 142 -2.34 -11.54 4.09
CA GLN A 142 -1.43 -11.03 3.06
C GLN A 142 -1.70 -9.55 2.74
N CYS A 143 -2.97 -9.16 2.59
CA CYS A 143 -3.34 -7.75 2.43
C CYS A 143 -2.88 -6.91 3.62
N LEU A 144 -3.07 -7.42 4.84
CA LEU A 144 -2.70 -6.75 6.08
C LEU A 144 -1.20 -6.50 6.16
N ALA A 145 -0.37 -7.47 5.75
CA ALA A 145 1.09 -7.32 5.70
C ALA A 145 1.51 -6.25 4.68
N LEU A 146 0.93 -6.26 3.48
CA LEU A 146 1.20 -5.26 2.44
C LEU A 146 0.72 -3.86 2.85
N ALA A 147 -0.38 -3.75 3.59
CA ALA A 147 -0.97 -2.49 4.02
C ALA A 147 -0.13 -1.73 5.06
N VAL A 148 0.82 -2.38 5.74
CA VAL A 148 1.58 -1.75 6.85
C VAL A 148 2.29 -0.48 6.39
N GLY A 149 2.94 -0.51 5.22
CA GLY A 149 3.62 0.67 4.67
C GLY A 149 2.65 1.81 4.35
N TYR A 150 1.53 1.51 3.71
CA TYR A 150 0.48 2.49 3.41
C TYR A 150 -0.18 3.05 4.67
N ALA A 151 -0.35 2.23 5.71
CA ALA A 151 -0.93 2.65 6.99
C ALA A 151 -0.04 3.66 7.71
N GLN A 152 1.29 3.50 7.64
CA GLN A 152 2.23 4.48 8.20
C GLN A 152 2.18 5.82 7.44
N GLN A 153 2.05 5.77 6.12
CA GLN A 153 1.90 6.97 5.28
C GLN A 153 0.58 7.69 5.59
N ASP A 154 -0.55 6.98 5.66
CA ASP A 154 -1.84 7.59 5.99
C ASP A 154 -1.83 8.22 7.39
N LYS A 155 -1.21 7.54 8.38
CA LYS A 155 -1.02 8.12 9.72
C LYS A 155 -0.21 9.40 9.69
N ALA A 156 0.92 9.42 8.96
CA ALA A 156 1.74 10.61 8.81
C ALA A 156 0.98 11.75 8.12
N ARG A 157 0.16 11.43 7.12
CA ARG A 157 -0.70 12.40 6.44
C ARG A 157 -1.77 12.98 7.38
N ARG A 158 -2.44 12.15 8.17
CA ARG A 158 -3.43 12.59 9.16
C ARG A 158 -2.81 13.48 10.23
N ALA A 159 -1.62 13.15 10.73
CA ALA A 159 -0.92 13.96 11.72
C ALA A 159 -0.57 15.36 11.19
N LYS A 160 -0.15 15.46 9.91
CA LYS A 160 0.08 16.76 9.24
C LYS A 160 -1.23 17.57 9.14
N ASN A 161 -2.32 16.94 8.71
CA ASN A 161 -3.60 17.62 8.54
C ASN A 161 -4.22 18.06 9.87
N SER A 162 -4.05 17.29 10.96
CA SER A 162 -4.51 17.68 12.30
C SER A 162 -3.74 18.86 12.91
N SER A 163 -2.58 19.22 12.36
CA SER A 163 -1.79 20.38 12.81
C SER A 163 -2.36 21.72 12.28
N THR A 164 -3.29 21.66 11.33
CA THR A 164 -3.90 22.84 10.69
C THR A 164 -5.32 23.12 11.21
N GLU A 165 -5.86 22.28 12.08
CA GLU A 165 -7.27 22.30 12.46
C GLU A 165 -7.45 22.32 14.00
N VAL A 166 -7.02 23.41 14.66
CA VAL A 166 -7.48 23.72 16.03
C VAL A 166 -7.72 25.23 16.19
N GLN A 167 -8.96 25.65 15.90
CA GLN A 167 -9.72 26.76 16.51
C GLN A 167 -11.15 26.68 15.94
N GLU A 168 -12.10 26.00 16.59
CA GLU A 168 -12.95 26.41 17.73
C GLU A 168 -14.44 26.46 17.24
N PRO A 169 -15.48 26.63 18.06
CA PRO A 169 -16.19 25.58 18.80
C PRO A 169 -17.71 25.49 18.52
N SER A 170 -18.29 24.36 18.94
CA SER A 170 -19.59 24.22 19.61
C SER A 170 -20.86 24.85 19.00
N ARG A 171 -21.68 23.95 18.43
CA ARG A 171 -23.15 24.03 18.41
C ARG A 171 -23.72 24.26 19.82
N PRO A 172 -24.85 24.99 19.96
CA PRO A 172 -25.98 24.40 20.68
C PRO A 172 -27.30 24.45 19.90
N THR A 173 -28.02 23.34 20.06
CA THR A 173 -29.36 22.97 19.64
C THR A 173 -30.43 23.85 20.30
N THR A 174 -31.59 24.06 19.68
CA THR A 174 -32.94 23.79 20.25
C THR A 174 -34.03 23.92 19.15
N ALA A 175 -35.02 23.03 19.24
CA ALA A 175 -36.13 22.71 18.35
C ALA A 175 -37.22 23.80 18.20
N THR A 176 -38.08 23.68 17.17
CA THR A 176 -39.56 23.48 17.29
C THR A 176 -40.29 23.69 15.95
N THR A 177 -40.83 22.59 15.43
CA THR A 177 -42.23 22.36 14.98
C THR A 177 -42.98 23.33 14.05
N ALA A 178 -43.21 22.81 12.83
CA ALA A 178 -44.46 22.75 12.06
C ALA A 178 -45.17 23.98 11.43
N THR A 179 -45.67 23.70 10.22
CA THR A 179 -46.96 24.10 9.62
C THR A 179 -46.90 25.17 8.52
N ALA A 180 -47.08 24.72 7.27
CA ALA A 180 -47.63 25.50 6.15
C ALA A 180 -49.15 25.68 6.36
N PRO A 181 -49.81 26.75 5.85
CA PRO A 181 -50.19 26.77 4.44
C PRO A 181 -50.19 28.16 3.74
N GLU A 182 -49.88 28.12 2.45
CA GLU A 182 -50.64 28.64 1.29
C GLU A 182 -51.43 29.98 1.32
N ALA A 183 -51.02 30.86 0.38
CA ALA A 183 -51.80 31.75 -0.51
C ALA A 183 -52.44 33.08 -0.04
N SER A 184 -51.88 34.18 -0.57
CA SER A 184 -52.49 35.08 -1.59
C SER A 184 -52.62 36.59 -1.28
N ASN A 185 -52.19 37.37 -2.28
CA ASN A 185 -52.57 38.73 -2.71
C ASN A 185 -51.82 40.00 -2.19
N THR A 186 -50.87 40.44 -3.03
CA THR A 186 -50.81 41.71 -3.79
C THR A 186 -51.15 43.05 -3.10
N VAL A 187 -50.19 44.01 -3.07
CA VAL A 187 -50.21 45.34 -3.75
C VAL A 187 -48.88 46.11 -3.48
N THR A 188 -48.14 46.32 -4.57
CA THR A 188 -47.45 47.54 -5.06
C THR A 188 -46.72 48.52 -4.10
N ALA A 189 -45.39 48.58 -4.25
CA ALA A 189 -44.47 49.76 -4.26
C ALA A 189 -43.07 49.25 -3.86
N SER A 190 -41.92 49.49 -4.48
CA SER A 190 -41.44 50.45 -5.46
C SER A 190 -40.05 49.97 -5.94
N LEU A 191 -39.70 50.18 -7.21
CA LEU A 191 -38.31 50.14 -7.71
C LEU A 191 -37.74 51.57 -7.62
N PRO A 192 -36.44 51.75 -7.29
CA PRO A 192 -35.41 51.62 -8.33
C PRO A 192 -34.07 50.99 -7.89
N GLN A 193 -33.55 50.16 -8.80
CA GLN A 193 -32.14 50.05 -9.22
C GLN A 193 -31.05 50.02 -8.13
N HIS A 194 -30.52 48.82 -7.84
CA HIS A 194 -29.18 48.67 -7.30
C HIS A 194 -28.36 47.69 -8.16
N ASN A 195 -27.29 48.23 -8.75
CA ASN A 195 -26.24 47.57 -9.51
C ASN A 195 -25.73 46.29 -8.81
N MET A 196 -25.54 45.21 -9.57
CA MET A 196 -24.85 44.00 -9.09
C MET A 196 -23.64 43.66 -9.99
N PRO A 197 -22.41 44.05 -9.60
CA PRO A 197 -21.18 43.59 -10.27
C PRO A 197 -20.69 42.21 -9.80
N ARG A 198 -21.25 41.68 -8.70
CA ARG A 198 -20.62 40.59 -7.90
C ARG A 198 -20.74 39.18 -8.50
N ARG A 199 -21.64 38.94 -9.46
CA ARG A 199 -21.83 37.60 -10.06
C ARG A 199 -20.85 37.32 -11.21
N ILE A 200 -20.46 38.35 -11.95
CA ILE A 200 -19.51 38.24 -13.06
C ILE A 200 -18.07 38.15 -12.51
N SER A 201 -17.76 38.89 -11.44
CA SER A 201 -16.45 38.84 -10.78
C SER A 201 -16.05 37.43 -10.35
N ASN A 202 -16.98 36.68 -9.75
CA ASN A 202 -16.68 35.34 -9.23
C ASN A 202 -16.44 34.31 -10.33
N TYR A 203 -17.09 34.46 -11.49
CA TYR A 203 -16.84 33.58 -12.65
C TYR A 203 -15.49 33.88 -13.30
N VAL A 204 -15.15 35.17 -13.44
CA VAL A 204 -13.86 35.61 -14.00
C VAL A 204 -12.71 35.20 -13.09
N GLU A 205 -12.86 35.34 -11.77
CA GLU A 205 -11.86 34.93 -10.78
C GLU A 205 -11.67 33.40 -10.78
N LYS A 206 -12.75 32.63 -10.90
CA LYS A 206 -12.68 31.16 -11.03
C LYS A 206 -11.98 30.73 -12.32
N ALA A 207 -12.27 31.39 -13.45
CA ALA A 207 -11.61 31.13 -14.72
C ALA A 207 -10.12 31.45 -14.68
N GLN A 208 -9.74 32.57 -14.05
CA GLN A 208 -8.34 32.96 -13.85
C GLN A 208 -7.59 31.97 -12.94
N LYS A 209 -8.24 31.50 -11.86
CA LYS A 209 -7.65 30.48 -10.97
C LYS A 209 -7.43 29.15 -11.69
N LYS A 210 -8.39 28.73 -12.55
CA LYS A 210 -8.24 27.53 -13.38
C LYS A 210 -7.09 27.65 -14.38
N GLU A 211 -6.96 28.81 -15.03
CA GLU A 211 -5.87 29.10 -15.96
C GLU A 211 -4.50 29.10 -15.26
N LEU A 212 -4.41 29.68 -14.06
CA LEU A 212 -3.18 29.69 -13.26
C LEU A 212 -2.74 28.26 -12.88
N VAL A 213 -3.65 27.45 -12.35
CA VAL A 213 -3.33 26.06 -11.96
C VAL A 213 -2.97 25.20 -13.18
N MET A 214 -3.60 25.43 -14.33
CA MET A 214 -3.22 24.77 -15.59
C MET A 214 -1.80 25.16 -16.05
N ARG A 215 -1.40 26.42 -15.89
CA ARG A 215 -0.04 26.87 -16.18
C ARG A 215 0.97 26.26 -15.21
N GLU A 216 0.66 26.25 -13.92
CA GLU A 216 1.48 25.57 -12.91
C GLU A 216 1.65 24.08 -13.25
N ALA A 217 0.57 23.41 -13.70
CA ALA A 217 0.62 22.01 -14.10
C ALA A 217 1.52 21.78 -15.32
N THR A 218 1.44 22.67 -16.31
CA THR A 218 2.30 22.61 -17.52
C THR A 218 3.77 22.87 -17.17
N GLN A 219 4.02 23.82 -16.26
CA GLN A 219 5.37 24.12 -15.78
C GLN A 219 5.96 22.96 -14.99
N PHE A 220 5.16 22.33 -14.13
CA PHE A 220 5.55 21.14 -13.39
C PHE A 220 5.84 19.98 -14.35
N PHE A 221 4.99 19.75 -15.34
CA PHE A 221 5.21 18.73 -16.37
C PHE A 221 6.54 18.92 -17.11
N ASN A 222 6.83 20.14 -17.55
CA ASN A 222 8.11 20.47 -18.19
C ASN A 222 9.30 20.23 -17.25
N LYS A 223 9.16 20.56 -15.96
CA LYS A 223 10.18 20.28 -14.95
C LYS A 223 10.43 18.77 -14.85
N VAL A 224 9.38 17.97 -14.68
CA VAL A 224 9.47 16.49 -14.59
C VAL A 224 10.05 15.87 -15.85
N SER A 225 9.68 16.36 -17.04
CA SER A 225 10.22 15.85 -18.32
C SER A 225 11.74 16.01 -18.46
N GLY A 226 12.35 16.93 -17.71
CA GLY A 226 13.80 17.11 -17.64
C GLY A 226 14.50 16.23 -16.59
N TYR A 227 13.76 15.61 -15.67
CA TYR A 227 14.31 14.77 -14.61
C TYR A 227 14.26 13.28 -14.99
N GLY A 228 15.43 12.73 -15.33
CA GLY A 228 15.59 11.32 -15.66
C GLY A 228 15.16 10.97 -17.08
N TYR A 229 15.51 9.77 -17.54
CA TYR A 229 15.18 9.24 -18.87
C TYR A 229 13.67 8.97 -19.08
N LEU A 230 12.79 9.68 -18.36
CA LEU A 230 11.34 9.58 -18.47
C LEU A 230 10.88 10.43 -19.67
N LYS A 231 10.90 9.81 -20.86
CA LYS A 231 10.34 10.41 -22.08
C LYS A 231 8.81 10.36 -22.01
N LEU A 232 8.21 11.34 -21.35
CA LEU A 232 6.75 11.46 -21.16
C LEU A 232 6.00 11.84 -22.43
N ASP A 233 6.66 12.54 -23.38
CA ASP A 233 6.07 12.98 -24.65
C ASP A 233 6.12 11.92 -25.76
N GLN A 234 6.76 10.77 -25.52
CA GLN A 234 6.89 9.74 -26.53
C GLN A 234 5.71 8.76 -26.44
N GLU A 235 4.88 8.67 -27.49
CA GLU A 235 3.96 7.54 -27.66
C GLU A 235 4.80 6.26 -27.79
N GLN A 236 5.01 5.58 -26.67
CA GLN A 236 5.72 4.32 -26.66
C GLN A 236 4.74 3.21 -27.02
N SER A 237 5.05 2.47 -28.10
CA SER A 237 4.31 1.26 -28.46
C SER A 237 4.35 0.29 -27.27
N MET A 238 3.19 -0.12 -26.75
CA MET A 238 3.11 -1.07 -25.62
C MET A 238 3.93 -2.34 -25.86
N ARG A 239 4.13 -2.74 -27.12
CA ARG A 239 4.95 -3.89 -27.50
C ARG A 239 6.43 -3.63 -27.27
N GLU A 240 6.94 -2.44 -27.59
CA GLU A 240 8.35 -2.06 -27.39
C GLU A 240 8.67 -1.89 -25.92
N VAL A 241 7.76 -1.27 -25.15
CA VAL A 241 7.89 -1.17 -23.68
C VAL A 241 7.91 -2.57 -23.05
N GLY A 242 6.99 -3.45 -23.48
CA GLY A 242 6.96 -4.84 -23.02
C GLY A 242 8.25 -5.61 -23.34
N GLN A 243 8.80 -5.43 -24.53
CA GLN A 243 10.08 -6.03 -24.93
C GLN A 243 11.25 -5.50 -24.09
N SER A 244 11.33 -4.19 -23.88
CA SER A 244 12.36 -3.57 -23.04
C SER A 244 12.29 -4.03 -21.58
N ILE A 245 11.09 -4.22 -21.01
CA ILE A 245 10.92 -4.77 -19.66
C ILE A 245 11.41 -6.22 -19.58
N VAL A 246 11.10 -7.04 -20.58
CA VAL A 246 11.56 -8.44 -20.64
C VAL A 246 13.07 -8.53 -20.80
N GLU A 247 13.66 -7.68 -21.65
CA GLU A 247 15.11 -7.57 -21.82
C GLU A 247 15.80 -7.14 -20.52
N MET A 248 15.30 -6.09 -19.87
CA MET A 248 15.81 -5.62 -18.58
C MET A 248 15.72 -6.71 -17.49
N TYR A 249 14.60 -7.44 -17.43
CA TYR A 249 14.45 -8.56 -16.49
C TYR A 249 15.46 -9.68 -16.76
N ASN A 250 15.67 -10.02 -18.03
CA ASN A 250 16.65 -11.02 -18.43
C ASN A 250 18.09 -10.58 -18.15
N GLU A 251 18.41 -9.28 -18.35
CA GLU A 251 19.69 -8.69 -17.98
C GLU A 251 19.93 -8.75 -16.47
N LEU A 252 18.93 -8.41 -15.65
CA LEU A 252 19.02 -8.49 -14.18
C LEU A 252 19.20 -9.93 -13.69
N LYS A 253 18.55 -10.89 -14.36
CA LYS A 253 18.68 -12.32 -14.05
C LYS A 253 20.08 -12.85 -14.39
N ASN A 254 20.69 -12.36 -15.47
CA ASN A 254 21.97 -12.86 -15.97
C ASN A 254 23.17 -12.11 -15.36
N ASN A 255 23.03 -10.88 -14.90
CA ASN A 255 24.09 -10.07 -14.28
C ASN A 255 24.23 -10.30 -12.75
N THR A 256 24.15 -11.55 -12.28
CA THR A 256 24.74 -11.91 -10.98
C THR A 256 26.25 -12.10 -11.15
N THR A 257 26.93 -11.11 -11.72
CA THR A 257 28.40 -11.10 -11.72
C THR A 257 28.83 -10.36 -10.48
N ALA A 258 29.57 -11.06 -9.61
CA ALA A 258 30.14 -10.52 -8.38
C ALA A 258 30.78 -9.15 -8.65
N THR A 259 30.17 -8.09 -8.10
CA THR A 259 30.70 -6.74 -8.18
C THR A 259 32.02 -6.72 -7.41
N GLN A 260 33.13 -6.84 -8.14
CA GLN A 260 34.43 -6.48 -7.60
C GLN A 260 34.37 -4.99 -7.22
N PRO A 261 34.89 -4.60 -6.03
CA PRO A 261 34.85 -3.21 -5.59
C PRO A 261 35.56 -2.35 -6.63
N SER A 262 34.82 -1.44 -7.26
CA SER A 262 35.36 -0.52 -8.23
C SER A 262 36.50 0.26 -7.59
N SER A 263 37.69 0.24 -8.19
CA SER A 263 38.85 1.01 -7.73
C SER A 263 38.70 2.51 -8.07
N LEU A 264 37.51 3.08 -7.83
CA LEU A 264 37.29 4.52 -7.95
C LEU A 264 38.02 5.21 -6.78
N PRO A 265 38.74 6.32 -7.05
CA PRO A 265 39.34 7.10 -5.98
C PRO A 265 38.24 7.60 -5.02
N LEU A 266 38.54 7.59 -3.72
CA LEU A 266 37.58 7.81 -2.63
C LEU A 266 36.80 9.13 -2.79
N ASP A 267 37.47 10.15 -3.32
CA ASP A 267 36.92 11.48 -3.65
C ASP A 267 35.88 11.45 -4.80
N ALA A 268 36.10 10.61 -5.81
CA ALA A 268 35.14 10.43 -6.90
C ALA A 268 33.92 9.61 -6.46
N LEU A 269 34.11 8.66 -5.54
CA LEU A 269 33.01 7.91 -4.94
C LEU A 269 32.15 8.81 -4.04
N GLU A 270 32.78 9.62 -3.18
CA GLU A 270 32.09 10.60 -2.34
C GLU A 270 31.32 11.61 -3.20
N THR A 271 31.93 12.13 -4.26
CA THR A 271 31.26 13.02 -5.22
C THR A 271 30.07 12.34 -5.91
N ALA A 272 30.20 11.07 -6.29
CA ALA A 272 29.11 10.32 -6.91
C ALA A 272 27.94 10.07 -5.92
N ILE A 273 28.25 9.72 -4.67
CA ILE A 273 27.27 9.53 -3.60
C ILE A 273 26.53 10.85 -3.32
N ASN A 274 27.26 11.96 -3.18
CA ASN A 274 26.66 13.28 -2.95
C ASN A 274 25.75 13.70 -4.10
N ARG A 275 26.15 13.43 -5.35
CA ARG A 275 25.29 13.65 -6.52
C ARG A 275 24.02 12.80 -6.46
N GLN A 276 24.11 11.52 -6.09
CA GLN A 276 22.94 10.66 -5.95
C GLN A 276 22.01 11.13 -4.84
N ILE A 277 22.56 11.53 -3.68
CA ILE A 277 21.77 12.09 -2.57
C ILE A 277 21.02 13.34 -3.03
N GLU A 278 21.68 14.23 -3.77
CA GLU A 278 21.04 15.44 -4.29
C GLU A 278 19.93 15.10 -5.29
N VAL A 279 20.14 14.14 -6.19
CA VAL A 279 19.08 13.66 -7.10
C VAL A 279 17.88 13.14 -6.32
N VAL A 280 18.09 12.30 -5.29
CA VAL A 280 17.00 11.76 -4.45
C VAL A 280 16.27 12.88 -3.72
N ARG A 281 16.99 13.89 -3.21
CA ARG A 281 16.39 15.06 -2.57
C ARG A 281 15.52 15.85 -3.55
N GLN A 282 16.00 16.09 -4.77
CA GLN A 282 15.23 16.77 -5.81
C GLN A 282 13.97 16.00 -6.21
N VAL A 283 14.04 14.67 -6.31
CA VAL A 283 12.87 13.81 -6.54
C VAL A 283 11.84 13.95 -5.41
N SER A 284 12.29 13.99 -4.15
CA SER A 284 11.40 14.20 -3.01
C SER A 284 10.70 15.57 -3.05
N LEU A 285 11.38 16.62 -3.49
CA LEU A 285 10.78 17.95 -3.67
C LEU A 285 9.77 17.98 -4.81
N LEU A 286 10.07 17.33 -5.94
CA LEU A 286 9.12 17.18 -7.04
C LEU A 286 7.85 16.44 -6.61
N GLN A 287 7.99 15.46 -5.73
CA GLN A 287 6.84 14.73 -5.19
C GLN A 287 5.95 15.63 -4.33
N GLU A 288 6.53 16.50 -3.51
CA GLU A 288 5.77 17.49 -2.72
C GLU A 288 5.07 18.55 -3.60
N GLU A 289 5.75 19.03 -4.65
CA GLU A 289 5.16 19.92 -5.65
C GLU A 289 3.98 19.24 -6.38
N ASN A 290 4.13 17.95 -6.74
CA ASN A 290 3.06 17.16 -7.36
C ASN A 290 1.83 17.02 -6.46
N ASP A 291 2.03 16.69 -5.19
CA ASP A 291 0.94 16.53 -4.23
C ASP A 291 0.16 17.84 -4.03
N THR A 292 0.88 18.97 -3.94
CA THR A 292 0.28 20.31 -3.84
C THR A 292 -0.52 20.66 -5.10
N LEU A 293 0.00 20.29 -6.28
CA LEU A 293 -0.67 20.55 -7.55
C LEU A 293 -1.95 19.71 -7.71
N LEU A 294 -1.91 18.44 -7.28
CA LEU A 294 -3.07 17.56 -7.25
C LEU A 294 -4.17 18.14 -6.35
N GLU A 295 -3.83 18.61 -5.15
CA GLU A 295 -4.80 19.24 -4.25
C GLU A 295 -5.46 20.48 -4.90
N LYS A 296 -4.66 21.34 -5.54
CA LYS A 296 -5.18 22.52 -6.27
C LYS A 296 -6.15 22.12 -7.39
N LEU A 297 -5.85 21.04 -8.12
CA LEU A 297 -6.71 20.52 -9.20
C LEU A 297 -8.00 19.89 -8.66
N GLU A 298 -7.93 19.13 -7.57
CA GLU A 298 -9.09 18.53 -6.91
C GLU A 298 -10.06 19.59 -6.38
N VAL A 299 -9.54 20.67 -5.80
CA VAL A 299 -10.33 21.82 -5.35
C VAL A 299 -11.05 22.51 -6.52
N LEU A 300 -10.42 22.60 -7.70
CA LEU A 300 -11.04 23.18 -8.90
C LEU A 300 -12.12 22.30 -9.51
N LEU A 301 -12.01 20.97 -9.38
CA LEU A 301 -13.05 20.02 -9.82
C LEU A 301 -14.24 19.99 -8.87
N SER A 302 -13.99 20.21 -7.58
CA SER A 302 -15.02 20.17 -6.53
C SER A 302 -15.74 21.51 -6.33
N SER A 303 -15.18 22.62 -6.83
CA SER A 303 -15.76 23.97 -6.80
C SER A 303 -16.65 24.27 -7.99
#